data_AF-A0A1X6WMB8-F1
#
_entry.id   AF-A0A1X6WMB8-F1
#
_cell.length_a   1.000
_cell.length_b   1.000
_cell.length_c   1.000
_cell.angle_alpha   90.00
_cell.angle_beta   90.00
_cell.angle_gamma   90.00
#
_symmetry.space_group_name_H-M   'P 1'
#
loop_
_entity.id
_entity.type
_entity.pdbx_description
1 polymer ?
#
loop_
_entity_poly.entity_id
_entity_poly.type
_entity_poly.pdbx_seq_one_letter_code
_entity_poly.pdbx_strand_id
1 'polypeptide(L)' 'MSIMMYVSYIPQIIDNLNGSKGNPIQPLVAAINCSLWVLYGIGKKPRDLPIAIANLPGIIFGLIAFATAL' A
#
# COMPACT_ATOMS: atom_id res chain seq x y z
N MET A 1 12.79 4.84 -0.53
CA MET A 1 12.44 3.65 0.28
C MET A 1 10.98 3.19 0.13
N SER A 2 10.03 4.06 -0.20
CA SER A 2 8.60 3.69 -0.21
C SER A 2 8.22 2.57 -1.19
N ILE A 3 8.78 2.56 -2.40
CA ILE A 3 8.46 1.54 -3.43
C ILE A 3 8.84 0.12 -2.98
N MET A 4 9.97 -0.03 -2.27
CA MET A 4 10.44 -1.34 -1.80
C MET A 4 9.51 -1.96 -0.74
N MET A 5 8.82 -1.14 0.06
CA MET A 5 7.85 -1.62 1.03
C MET A 5 6.57 -2.17 0.41
N TYR A 6 6.24 -1.81 -0.83
CA TYR A 6 5.04 -2.33 -1.48
C TYR A 6 5.30 -3.65 -2.21
N VAL A 7 6.53 -3.86 -2.67
CA VAL A 7 6.97 -5.15 -3.21
C VAL A 7 6.91 -6.24 -2.14
N SER A 8 7.11 -5.91 -0.85
CA SER A 8 6.97 -6.90 0.23
C SER A 8 5.54 -7.37 0.47
N TYR A 9 4.51 -6.72 -0.09
CA TYR A 9 3.14 -7.25 -0.06
C TYR A 9 2.91 -8.39 -1.06
N ILE A 10 3.77 -8.55 -2.08
CA ILE A 10 3.67 -9.66 -3.06
C ILE A 10 3.81 -11.03 -2.38
N PRO A 11 4.87 -11.32 -1.59
CA PRO A 11 4.95 -12.59 -0.88
C PRO A 11 3.80 -12.76 0.13
N GLN A 12 3.38 -11.69 0.80
CA GLN A 12 2.22 -11.75 1.72
C GLN A 12 0.91 -12.12 1.01
N ILE A 13 0.68 -11.60 -0.20
CA ILE A 13 -0.47 -11.97 -1.06
C ILE A 13 -0.38 -13.45 -1.45
N ILE A 14 0.80 -13.93 -1.83
CA ILE A 14 1.02 -15.34 -2.19
C ILE A 14 0.75 -16.26 -0.99
N ASP A 15 1.24 -15.90 0.20
CA ASP A 15 1.04 -16.67 1.43
C ASP A 15 -0.44 -16.72 1.83
N ASN A 16 -1.15 -15.59 1.72
CA ASN A 16 -2.59 -15.51 1.93
C ASN A 16 -3.37 -16.47 1.01
N LEU A 17 -3.02 -16.50 -0.28
CA LEU A 17 -3.64 -17.37 -1.28
C LEU A 17 -3.29 -18.85 -1.08
N ASN A 18 -2.10 -19.15 -0.53
CA ASN A 18 -1.68 -20.49 -0.16
C ASN A 18 -2.30 -20.98 1.17
N GLY A 19 -3.20 -20.20 1.79
CA GLY A 19 -3.91 -20.56 3.01
C GLY A 19 -3.21 -20.15 4.30
N SER A 20 -2.02 -19.54 4.23
CA SER A 20 -1.31 -18.99 5.38
C SER A 20 -1.63 -17.49 5.52
N LYS A 21 -2.87 -17.20 5.93
CA LYS A 21 -3.35 -15.82 6.04
C LYS A 21 -2.52 -15.02 7.05
N GLY A 22 -1.82 -13.99 6.56
CA GLY A 22 -1.13 -13.01 7.38
C GLY A 22 -2.10 -12.03 8.04
N ASN A 23 -1.59 -11.13 8.88
CA ASN A 23 -2.43 -10.12 9.54
C ASN A 23 -2.96 -9.10 8.51
N PRO A 24 -4.29 -8.99 8.29
CA PRO A 24 -4.87 -8.06 7.33
C PRO A 24 -4.77 -6.59 7.77
N ILE A 25 -4.63 -6.30 9.06
CA ILE A 25 -4.61 -4.93 9.59
C ILE A 25 -3.40 -4.16 9.07
N GLN A 26 -2.25 -4.83 8.93
CA GLN A 26 -1.01 -4.21 8.47
C GLN A 26 -1.12 -3.66 7.02
N PRO A 27 -1.54 -4.45 6.01
CA PRO A 27 -1.75 -3.93 4.66
C PRO A 27 -2.87 -2.89 4.58
N LEU A 28 -3.91 -2.97 5.42
CA LEU A 28 -4.97 -1.96 5.50
C LEU A 28 -4.45 -0.60 6.00
N VAL A 29 -3.73 -0.59 7.13
CA VAL A 29 -3.14 0.63 7.70
C VAL A 29 -2.15 1.26 6.70
N ALA A 30 -1.38 0.44 6.00
CA ALA A 30 -0.48 0.92 4.95
C ALA A 30 -1.24 1.55 3.77
N ALA A 31 -2.31 0.92 3.28
CA ALA A 31 -3.14 1.48 2.20
C ALA A 31 -3.75 2.84 2.59
N ILE A 32 -4.20 2.99 3.85
CA ILE A 32 -4.70 4.27 4.39
C ILE A 32 -3.58 5.31 4.42
N ASN A 33 -2.40 4.95 4.95
CA ASN A 33 -1.25 5.85 5.01
C ASN A 33 -0.83 6.35 3.61
N CYS A 34 -0.77 5.43 2.63
CA CYS A 34 -0.44 5.77 1.25
C CYS A 34 -1.48 6.71 0.63
N SER A 35 -2.76 6.48 0.94
CA SER A 35 -3.86 7.35 0.49
C SER A 35 -3.72 8.78 1.03
N LEU A 36 -3.36 8.92 2.32
CA LEU A 36 -3.09 10.22 2.93
C LEU A 36 -1.90 10.92 2.26
N TRP A 37 -0.83 10.20 1.95
CA TRP A 37 0.33 10.79 1.24
C TRP A 37 0.01 11.19 -0.20
N VAL A 38 -0.79 10.42 -0.91
CA VAL A 38 -1.26 10.78 -2.26
C VAL A 38 -2.11 12.06 -2.20
N LEU A 39 -3.06 12.13 -1.28
CA LEU A 39 -3.90 13.32 -1.09
C LEU A 39 -3.06 14.54 -0.71
N TYR A 40 -2.08 14.37 0.19
CA TYR A 40 -1.14 15.42 0.56
C TYR A 40 -0.31 15.92 -0.63
N GLY A 41 0.27 15.01 -1.41
CA GLY A 41 1.11 15.36 -2.56
C GLY A 41 0.35 16.10 -3.66
N ILE A 42 -0.91 15.73 -3.90
CA ILE A 42 -1.77 16.38 -4.89
C ILE A 42 -2.33 17.72 -4.37
N GLY A 43 -2.62 17.82 -3.07
CA GLY A 43 -3.23 18.99 -2.43
C GLY A 43 -2.26 20.13 -2.08
N LYS A 44 -0.96 19.84 -1.92
CA LYS A 44 0.08 20.84 -1.64
C LYS A 44 0.33 21.75 -2.86
N LYS A 45 0.67 23.03 -2.63
CA LYS A 45 1.22 23.94 -3.65
C LYS A 45 2.64 24.39 -3.25
N PRO A 46 3.66 24.20 -4.11
CA PRO A 46 3.64 23.45 -5.37
C PRO A 46 3.33 21.96 -5.12
N ARG A 47 2.71 21.29 -6.11
CA ARG A 47 2.29 19.89 -5.99
C ARG A 47 3.48 18.97 -5.85
N ASP A 48 3.45 18.13 -4.83
CA ASP A 48 4.46 17.12 -4.57
C ASP A 48 4.07 15.80 -5.28
N LEU A 49 4.03 15.88 -6.61
CA LEU A 49 3.74 14.76 -7.49
C LEU A 49 4.70 13.57 -7.29
N PRO A 50 6.00 13.75 -6.99
CA PRO A 50 6.89 12.63 -6.67
C PRO A 50 6.41 11.80 -5.48
N ILE A 51 5.95 12.44 -4.39
CA ILE A 51 5.38 11.74 -3.23
C ILE A 51 4.10 11.01 -3.61
N ALA A 52 3.21 11.63 -4.38
CA ALA A 52 1.96 11.00 -4.78
C ALA A 52 2.22 9.74 -5.63
N ILE A 53 3.09 9.84 -6.64
CA ILE A 53 3.42 8.70 -7.52
C ILE A 53 4.14 7.60 -6.73
N ALA A 54 5.00 7.95 -5.77
CA ALA A 54 5.70 6.96 -4.95
C ALA A 54 4.78 6.15 -4.04
N ASN A 55 3.66 6.73 -3.57
CA ASN A 55 2.72 6.07 -2.65
C ASN A 55 1.52 5.41 -3.36
N LEU A 56 1.21 5.79 -4.61
CA LEU A 56 0.09 5.22 -5.37
C LEU A 56 0.13 3.68 -5.47
N PRO A 57 1.27 3.03 -5.77
CA PRO A 57 1.34 1.56 -5.82
C PRO A 57 1.02 0.93 -4.47
N GLY A 58 1.36 1.60 -3.37
CA GLY A 58 1.10 1.10 -2.01
C GLY A 58 -0.37 1.01 -1.64
N ILE A 59 -1.20 1.89 -2.21
CA ILE A 59 -2.65 1.81 -2.08
C ILE A 59 -3.14 0.52 -2.76
N ILE A 60 -2.68 0.26 -3.98
CA ILE A 60 -3.11 -0.90 -4.77
C ILE A 60 -2.66 -2.19 -4.09
N PHE A 61 -1.36 -2.34 -3.82
CA PHE A 61 -0.82 -3.54 -3.20
C PHE A 61 -1.33 -3.77 -1.77
N GLY A 62 -1.49 -2.70 -0.98
CA GLY A 62 -2.05 -2.79 0.37
C GLY A 62 -3.51 -3.25 0.37
N LEU A 63 -4.35 -2.74 -0.55
CA LEU A 63 -5.74 -3.19 -0.66
C LEU A 63 -5.85 -4.65 -1.13
N ILE A 64 -5.02 -5.08 -2.08
CA ILE A 64 -5.00 -6.47 -2.55
C ILE A 64 -4.52 -7.42 -1.43
N ALA A 65 -3.47 -7.06 -0.70
CA ALA A 65 -2.98 -7.83 0.44
C ALA A 65 -4.00 -7.92 1.58
N PHE A 66 -4.76 -6.85 1.83
CA PHE A 66 -5.88 -6.88 2.77
C PHE A 66 -7.00 -7.80 2.30
N ALA A 67 -7.43 -7.67 1.04
CA ALA A 67 -8.52 -8.46 0.47
C ALA A 67 -8.21 -9.96 0.44
N THR A 68 -6.95 -10.33 0.20
CA THR A 68 -6.52 -11.73 0.19
C THR A 68 -6.36 -12.33 1.59
N ALA A 69 -6.11 -11.49 2.61
CA ALA A 69 -6.02 -11.93 4.00
C ALA A 69 -7.37 -12.10 4.71
N LEU A 70 -8.48 -11.65 4.09
CA LEU A 70 -9.86 -11.94 4.54
C LEU A 70 -10.27 -13.37 4.19
#